data_AF-A0A6B8VLR9-F1
#
_entry.id   AF-A0A6B8VLR9-F1
#
_cell.length_a   1.000
_cell.length_b   1.000
_cell.length_c   1.000
_cell.angle_alpha   90.00
_cell.angle_beta   90.00
_cell.angle_gamma   90.00
#
_symmetry.space_group_name_H-M   'P 1'
#
loop_
_entity.id
_entity.type
_entity.pdbx_description
1 polymer ?
#
loop_
_entity_poly.entity_id
_entity_poly.type
_entity_poly.pdbx_seq_one_letter_code
_entity_poly.pdbx_strand_id
1 'polypeptide(L)'
;MHFSRPSGPNPGHREFSSVEHLSAEAVAGFVDNELPTIAMNRARIHLVHCQECRAEVSEQRRAAERLRRIADEKVEVPSTLMAKLTSIAQSCPEGPDAQEVAHPRGETILAKVEVFYRAVRKNQGK
;
A
#
# COMPACT_ATOMS: atom_id res chain seq x y z
N MET A 1 -36.36 5.25 29.97
CA MET A 1 -36.17 4.07 29.10
C MET A 1 -36.95 4.30 27.82
N HIS A 2 -36.31 4.52 26.68
CA HIS A 2 -36.94 4.38 25.36
C HIS A 2 -35.89 3.86 24.40
N PHE A 3 -36.07 2.60 24.00
CA PHE A 3 -35.31 1.90 22.98
C PHE A 3 -35.82 2.29 21.60
N SER A 4 -34.93 2.53 20.64
CA SER A 4 -35.24 2.41 19.22
C SER A 4 -33.96 2.19 18.39
N ARG A 5 -33.76 0.93 18.00
CA ARG A 5 -33.24 0.48 16.69
C ARG A 5 -34.21 -0.66 16.26
N PRO A 6 -34.35 -1.05 14.97
CA PRO A 6 -33.38 -0.91 13.87
C PRO A 6 -33.97 -0.61 12.48
N SER A 7 -33.13 -0.33 11.48
CA SER A 7 -33.39 -0.70 10.08
C SER A 7 -32.07 -0.85 9.30
N GLY A 8 -31.87 -2.01 8.66
CA GLY A 8 -31.04 -2.22 7.45
C GLY A 8 -31.86 -3.10 6.49
N PRO A 9 -31.33 -3.68 5.38
CA PRO A 9 -30.16 -3.40 4.52
C PRO A 9 -30.61 -2.89 3.10
N ASN A 10 -29.79 -2.35 2.17
CA ASN A 10 -28.83 -3.02 1.27
C ASN A 10 -28.10 -1.96 0.38
N PRO A 11 -27.03 -2.29 -0.39
CA PRO A 11 -25.85 -1.47 -0.60
C PRO A 11 -26.00 -0.74 -1.93
N GLY A 12 -26.75 0.36 -1.91
CA GLY A 12 -26.79 1.23 -3.07
C GLY A 12 -25.37 1.71 -3.32
N HIS A 13 -24.76 1.23 -4.40
CA HIS A 13 -23.48 1.65 -4.93
C HIS A 13 -23.44 3.17 -4.82
N ARG A 14 -22.79 3.69 -3.76
CA ARG A 14 -22.62 5.12 -3.59
C ARG A 14 -21.71 5.49 -4.74
N GLU A 15 -22.30 6.04 -5.77
CA GLU A 15 -21.59 6.71 -6.83
C GLU A 15 -20.87 7.86 -6.12
N PHE A 16 -19.65 7.57 -5.65
CA PHE A 16 -18.78 8.52 -5.00
C PHE A 16 -18.59 9.64 -6.01
N SER A 17 -19.25 10.78 -5.79
CA SER A 17 -18.91 12.01 -6.46
C SER A 17 -17.45 12.27 -6.13
N SER A 18 -16.57 11.85 -7.06
CA SER A 18 -15.11 11.86 -6.97
C SER A 18 -14.53 13.29 -7.00
N VAL A 19 -15.31 14.27 -6.56
CA VAL A 19 -15.07 15.70 -6.74
C VAL A 19 -15.04 16.49 -5.43
N GLU A 20 -15.55 15.97 -4.30
CA GLU A 20 -15.53 16.75 -3.04
C GLU A 20 -14.50 16.22 -2.03
N HIS A 21 -14.50 14.91 -1.73
CA HIS A 21 -13.62 14.32 -0.70
C HIS A 21 -13.16 12.89 -1.02
N LEU A 22 -12.14 12.42 -0.31
CA LEU A 22 -11.73 11.01 -0.35
C LEU A 22 -12.83 10.12 0.25
N SER A 23 -13.07 8.95 -0.34
CA SER A 23 -13.95 7.96 0.29
C SER A 23 -13.31 7.38 1.56
N ALA A 24 -14.12 6.83 2.45
CA ALA A 24 -13.61 6.16 3.65
C ALA A 24 -12.63 5.02 3.31
N GLU A 25 -12.90 4.26 2.24
CA GLU A 25 -12.00 3.22 1.74
C GLU A 25 -10.71 3.82 1.19
N ALA A 26 -10.78 4.96 0.50
CA ALA A 26 -9.60 5.66 0.01
C ALA A 26 -8.74 6.21 1.15
N VAL A 27 -9.36 6.72 2.23
CA VAL A 27 -8.66 7.15 3.45
C VAL A 27 -7.96 5.97 4.12
N ALA A 28 -8.66 4.86 4.32
CA ALA A 28 -8.07 3.64 4.90
C ALA A 28 -6.91 3.13 4.06
N GLY A 29 -7.13 2.93 2.75
CA GLY A 29 -6.07 2.49 1.84
C GLY A 29 -4.90 3.47 1.75
N PHE A 30 -5.13 4.77 1.88
CA PHE A 30 -4.06 5.76 1.92
C PHE A 30 -3.20 5.63 3.20
N VAL A 31 -3.85 5.44 4.35
CA VAL A 31 -3.16 5.26 5.65
C VAL A 31 -2.34 3.99 5.68
N ASP A 32 -2.87 2.90 5.12
CA ASP A 32 -2.21 1.60 5.07
C ASP A 32 -1.21 1.47 3.91
N ASN A 33 -1.12 2.49 3.04
CA ASN A 33 -0.27 2.52 1.84
C ASN A 33 -0.63 1.44 0.79
N GLU A 34 -1.90 1.07 0.72
CA GLU A 34 -2.47 0.03 -0.14
C GLU A 34 -3.22 0.58 -1.36
N LEU A 35 -3.17 1.89 -1.60
CA LEU A 35 -3.71 2.46 -2.83
C LEU A 35 -2.79 2.19 -4.03
N PRO A 36 -3.36 1.95 -5.23
CA PRO A 36 -2.59 1.96 -6.47
C PRO A 36 -1.80 3.26 -6.62
N THR A 37 -0.60 3.22 -7.21
CA THR A 37 0.33 4.35 -7.31
C THR A 37 -0.32 5.66 -7.79
N ILE A 38 -1.20 5.57 -8.79
CA ILE A 38 -1.91 6.74 -9.33
C ILE A 38 -2.90 7.32 -8.30
N ALA A 39 -3.66 6.45 -7.62
CA ALA A 39 -4.61 6.86 -6.58
C ALA A 39 -3.89 7.45 -5.36
N MET A 40 -2.75 6.87 -4.98
CA MET A 40 -1.87 7.40 -3.94
C MET A 40 -1.39 8.82 -4.26
N ASN A 41 -0.93 9.08 -5.49
CA ASN A 41 -0.53 10.42 -5.91
C ASN A 41 -1.69 11.43 -5.86
N ARG A 42 -2.87 11.03 -6.36
CA ARG A 42 -4.07 11.88 -6.31
C ARG A 42 -4.48 12.20 -4.86
N ALA A 43 -4.43 11.23 -3.96
CA ALA A 43 -4.72 11.43 -2.55
C ALA A 43 -3.73 12.41 -1.91
N ARG A 44 -2.43 12.30 -2.18
CA ARG A 44 -1.42 13.25 -1.70
C ARG A 44 -1.73 14.68 -2.12
N ILE A 45 -2.01 14.90 -3.40
CA ILE A 45 -2.37 16.22 -3.93
C ILE A 45 -3.65 16.74 -3.26
N HIS A 46 -4.68 15.90 -3.12
CA HIS A 46 -5.93 16.27 -2.48
C HIS A 46 -5.73 16.72 -1.02
N LEU A 47 -4.89 16.02 -0.25
CA LEU A 47 -4.61 16.37 1.14
C LEU A 47 -3.90 17.71 1.31
N VAL A 48 -3.18 18.20 0.29
CA VAL A 48 -2.60 19.55 0.34
C VAL A 48 -3.70 20.63 0.35
N HIS A 49 -4.80 20.38 -0.38
CA HIS A 49 -5.85 21.37 -0.61
C HIS A 49 -7.07 21.19 0.29
N CYS A 50 -7.31 19.99 0.83
CA CYS A 50 -8.48 19.69 1.67
C CYS A 50 -8.09 19.48 3.14
N GLN A 51 -8.61 20.34 4.03
CA GLN A 51 -8.38 20.20 5.47
C GLN A 51 -9.20 19.06 6.10
N GLU A 52 -10.42 18.81 5.61
CA GLU A 52 -11.30 17.76 6.14
C GLU A 52 -10.71 16.38 5.92
N CYS A 53 -10.26 16.06 4.70
CA CYS A 53 -9.60 14.78 4.44
C CYS A 53 -8.27 14.63 5.19
N ARG A 54 -7.57 15.74 5.50
CA ARG A 54 -6.40 15.67 6.40
C ARG A 54 -6.79 15.27 7.82
N ALA A 55 -7.89 15.81 8.34
CA ALA A 55 -8.40 15.45 9.65
C ALA A 55 -8.83 13.98 9.69
N GLU A 56 -9.55 13.50 8.68
CA GLU A 56 -9.96 12.09 8.57
C GLU A 56 -8.76 11.13 8.50
N VAL A 57 -7.74 11.45 7.70
CA VAL A 57 -6.50 10.67 7.63
C VAL A 57 -5.78 10.65 8.98
N SER A 58 -5.77 11.77 9.70
CA SER A 58 -5.17 11.85 11.04
C SER A 58 -5.90 10.96 12.05
N GLU A 59 -7.24 11.00 12.06
CA GLU A 59 -8.04 10.15 12.95
C GLU A 59 -7.89 8.67 12.60
N GLN A 60 -7.86 8.32 11.31
CA GLN A 60 -7.64 6.94 10.87
C GLN A 60 -6.25 6.43 11.25
N ARG A 61 -5.20 7.26 11.13
CA ARG A 61 -3.85 6.92 11.61
C ARG A 61 -3.82 6.66 13.11
N ARG A 62 -4.48 7.52 13.89
CA ARG A 62 -4.59 7.35 15.35
C ARG A 62 -5.34 6.08 15.71
N ALA A 63 -6.40 5.74 14.97
CA ALA A 63 -7.12 4.48 15.14
C ALA A 63 -6.22 3.27 14.84
N ALA A 64 -5.50 3.28 13.72
CA ALA A 64 -4.56 2.23 13.35
C ALA A 64 -3.43 2.05 14.39
N GLU A 65 -2.88 3.14 14.91
CA GLU A 65 -1.84 3.11 15.95
C GLU A 65 -2.36 2.49 17.26
N ARG A 66 -3.58 2.85 17.68
CA ARG A 66 -4.20 2.23 18.88
C ARG A 66 -4.34 0.72 18.73
N LEU A 67 -4.75 0.25 17.56
CA LEU A 67 -4.88 -1.19 17.30
C LEU A 67 -3.52 -1.89 17.33
N ARG A 68 -2.47 -1.28 16.77
CA ARG A 68 -1.10 -1.82 16.82
C ARG A 68 -0.59 -1.94 18.25
N ARG A 69 -0.75 -0.89 19.08
CA ARG A 69 -0.33 -0.94 20.49
C ARG A 69 -1.02 -2.06 21.27
N ILE A 70 -2.33 -2.24 21.09
CA ILE A 70 -3.07 -3.33 21.74
C ILE A 70 -2.60 -4.70 21.24
N ALA A 71 -2.29 -4.83 19.95
CA ALA A 71 -1.77 -6.07 19.39
C ALA A 71 -0.39 -6.41 19.97
N ASP A 72 0.50 -5.43 20.08
CA ASP A 72 1.86 -5.63 20.63
C ASP A 72 1.83 -6.08 22.11
N GLU A 73 0.86 -5.61 22.89
CA GLU A 73 0.70 -6.02 24.30
C GLU A 73 0.11 -7.42 24.46
N LYS A 74 -0.65 -7.93 23.49
CA LYS A 74 -1.48 -9.14 23.65
C LYS A 74 -1.05 -10.30 22.76
N VAL A 75 -0.23 -10.05 21.74
CA VAL A 75 0.21 -11.05 20.77
C VAL A 75 1.67 -11.41 21.06
N GLU A 76 1.86 -12.44 21.87
CA GLU A 76 3.19 -13.03 22.06
C GLU A 76 3.49 -14.03 20.96
N VAL A 77 4.69 -13.95 20.37
CA VAL A 77 5.14 -14.92 19.38
C VAL A 77 5.55 -16.22 20.09
N PRO A 78 4.98 -17.39 19.73
CA PRO A 78 5.39 -18.65 20.33
C PRO A 78 6.89 -18.92 20.15
N SER A 79 7.57 -19.36 21.21
CA SER A 79 9.01 -19.64 21.19
C SER A 79 9.42 -20.67 20.13
N THR A 80 8.53 -21.61 19.81
CA THR A 80 8.72 -22.61 18.75
C THR A 80 8.72 -21.99 17.35
N LEU A 81 7.90 -20.96 17.11
CA LEU A 81 7.89 -20.21 15.85
C LEU A 81 9.17 -19.39 15.72
N MET A 82 9.58 -18.71 16.79
CA MET A 82 10.85 -17.97 16.82
C MET A 82 12.04 -18.88 16.52
N ALA A 83 12.12 -20.04 17.17
CA ALA A 83 13.19 -21.02 16.91
C ALA A 83 13.22 -21.48 15.43
N LYS A 84 12.05 -21.73 14.83
CA LYS A 84 11.96 -22.10 13.41
C LYS A 84 12.40 -20.96 12.49
N LEU A 85 11.98 -19.73 12.75
CA LEU A 85 12.38 -18.55 11.96
C LEU A 85 13.90 -18.32 12.05
N THR A 86 14.49 -18.43 13.25
CA THR A 86 15.95 -18.34 13.44
C THR A 86 16.70 -19.44 12.70
N SER A 87 16.18 -20.67 12.71
CA SER A 87 16.78 -21.78 11.98
C SER A 87 16.80 -21.56 10.47
N ILE A 88 15.77 -20.92 9.89
CA ILE A 88 15.76 -20.57 8.45
C ILE A 88 16.92 -19.61 8.15
N ALA A 89 17.04 -18.55 8.94
CA ALA A 89 18.09 -17.55 8.76
C ALA A 89 19.51 -18.15 8.85
N GLN A 90 19.71 -19.16 9.70
CA GLN A 90 20.98 -19.87 9.84
C GLN A 90 21.26 -20.89 8.73
N SER A 91 20.20 -21.40 8.09
CA SER A 91 20.31 -22.43 7.04
C SER A 91 20.50 -21.85 5.64
N CYS A 92 20.23 -20.56 5.45
CA CYS A 92 20.48 -19.89 4.19
C CYS A 92 21.96 -19.47 4.13
N PRO A 93 22.69 -19.79 3.03
CA PRO A 93 23.96 -19.11 2.77
C PRO A 93 23.71 -17.60 2.70
N GLU A 94 24.73 -16.78 3.02
CA GLU A 94 24.66 -15.34 2.81
C GLU A 94 24.19 -15.08 1.38
N GLY A 95 22.94 -14.60 1.29
CA GLY A 95 22.39 -14.14 0.03
C GLY A 95 23.12 -12.87 -0.40
N PRO A 96 23.10 -12.54 -1.69
CA PRO A 96 23.72 -11.31 -2.16
C PRO A 96 23.20 -10.11 -1.35
N ASP A 97 24.11 -9.20 -0.98
CA ASP A 97 23.76 -8.00 -0.21
C ASP A 97 22.65 -7.22 -0.94
N ALA A 98 21.84 -6.42 -0.24
CA ALA A 98 20.80 -5.61 -0.86
C ALA A 98 21.37 -4.68 -1.95
N GLN A 99 22.66 -4.34 -1.86
CA GLN A 99 23.43 -3.61 -2.87
C GLN A 99 23.83 -4.47 -4.09
N GLU A 100 23.92 -5.79 -3.95
CA GLU A 100 24.22 -6.75 -5.02
C GLU A 100 22.96 -7.18 -5.78
N VAL A 101 21.80 -7.22 -5.12
CA VAL A 101 20.49 -7.46 -5.78
C VAL A 101 19.95 -6.22 -6.48
N ALA A 102 20.58 -5.06 -6.29
CA ALA A 102 20.40 -3.93 -7.19
C ALA A 102 20.94 -4.35 -8.57
N HIS A 103 20.07 -4.97 -9.39
CA HIS A 103 20.33 -5.23 -10.79
C HIS A 103 21.12 -4.05 -11.37
N PRO A 104 22.31 -4.25 -11.97
CA PRO A 104 22.91 -3.21 -12.79
C PRO A 104 21.88 -2.91 -13.87
N ARG A 105 21.24 -1.75 -13.71
CA ARG A 105 20.13 -1.27 -14.51
C ARG A 105 20.65 -1.06 -15.93
N GLY A 106 20.63 -2.11 -16.75
CA GLY A 106 20.77 -2.04 -18.21
C GLY A 106 22.18 -2.12 -18.81
N GLU A 107 23.04 -3.04 -18.37
CA GLU A 107 24.37 -3.22 -19.02
C GLU A 107 24.55 -4.49 -19.86
N THR A 108 23.51 -5.29 -20.10
CA THR A 108 23.62 -6.33 -21.13
C THR A 108 23.42 -5.73 -22.52
N ILE A 109 24.33 -6.03 -23.44
CA ILE A 109 24.27 -5.61 -24.85
C ILE A 109 22.90 -5.98 -25.45
N LEU A 110 22.38 -7.16 -25.08
CA LEU A 110 21.07 -7.65 -25.51
C LEU A 110 19.91 -6.74 -25.07
N ALA A 111 19.94 -6.17 -23.87
CA ALA A 111 18.90 -5.24 -23.41
C ALA A 111 18.92 -3.93 -24.21
N LYS A 112 20.11 -3.41 -24.54
CA LYS A 112 20.25 -2.23 -25.40
C LYS A 112 19.74 -2.49 -26.82
N VAL A 113 20.00 -3.68 -27.36
CA VAL A 113 19.48 -4.11 -28.67
C VAL A 113 17.95 -4.23 -28.64
N GLU A 114 17.36 -4.78 -27.57
CA GLU A 114 15.91 -4.89 -27.43
C GLU A 114 15.23 -3.51 -27.38
N VAL A 115 15.80 -2.57 -26.61
CA VAL A 115 15.29 -1.19 -26.52
C VAL A 115 15.36 -0.51 -27.90
N PHE A 116 16.47 -0.69 -28.62
CA PHE A 116 16.63 -0.14 -29.96
C PHE A 116 15.62 -0.74 -30.96
N TYR A 117 15.44 -2.07 -30.94
CA TYR A 117 14.46 -2.76 -31.79
C TYR A 117 13.03 -2.26 -31.55
N ARG A 118 12.63 -2.09 -30.28
CA ARG A 118 11.32 -1.54 -29.92
C ARG A 118 11.15 -0.09 -30.40
N ALA A 119 12.21 0.72 -30.34
CA ALA A 119 12.19 2.11 -30.82
C ALA A 119 12.03 2.21 -32.34
N VAL A 120 12.77 1.40 -33.09
CA VAL A 120 12.69 1.37 -34.57
C VAL A 120 11.31 0.89 -35.04
N ARG A 121 10.77 -0.17 -34.43
CA ARG A 121 9.44 -0.70 -34.78
C ARG A 121 8.33 0.32 -34.54
N LYS A 122 8.43 1.16 -33.50
CA LYS A 122 7.44 2.20 -33.19
C LYS A 122 7.43 3.34 -34.22
N ASN A 123 8.57 3.60 -34.89
CA ASN A 123 8.69 4.66 -35.89
C ASN A 123 8.34 4.22 -37.32
N GLN A 124 8.26 2.93 -37.61
CA GLN A 124 7.90 2.40 -38.95
C GLN A 124 6.38 2.19 -39.14
N GLY A 125 5.56 2.57 -38.16
CA GLY A 125 4.10 2.41 -38.19
C GLY A 125 3.31 3.69 -38.51
N LYS A 126 3.89 4.67 -39.20
CA LYS A 126 3.20 5.84 -39.75
C LYS A 126 3.54 6.00 -41.23
#